data_AF-A0A1X7BTR4-F1
#
_entry.id   AF-A0A1X7BTR4-F1
#
_cell.length_a   1.000
_cell.length_b   1.000
_cell.length_c   1.000
_cell.angle_alpha   90.00
_cell.angle_beta   90.00
_cell.angle_gamma   90.00
#
_symmetry.space_group_name_H-M   'P 1'
#
loop_
_entity.id
_entity.type
_entity.pdbx_description
1 polymer ?
#
loop_
_entity_poly.entity_id
_entity_poly.type
_entity_poly.pdbx_seq_one_letter_code
_entity_poly.pdbx_strand_id
1 'polypeptide(L)'
;MERKLAAIFAADVVGYSRLMGEDEAGTLKRLQALLSELVKPLIKAHRGRIVKLMGDGLLAEFPSVVEAVETAVEVQRSMVERENGPPDETSIRLRIGIHLGDIIKKGTDIFGDGVNVAARLESIAPAGGVCISEDVHRQIEGKMTTHFQDLGEQELKNIKGKVRAFSVSLDPAQISPKGFEALTGERLDLPSQPSIAVLPFENMSGETDQEYFADGITEDIITALSRLPGMIVMARNSTFVYKSQAVDVRQVGHDLGVRYVLEGSIRKAGNRVRITSQLIDTQTGSHVWAERYDRDLDDIFTIQDDITREIVVAMAVNLTHGEEIKLWSTHAPSVEGWDLFMRALAEQYKFTREGNFEAEQLFRRAIALDPHYWMFKVGLGWCLQSGVRLGFKDDPAATSAEARSICEELLSDDDTNADALALKAYVDTARRDFDAALAAGKRAVELQPGVSLNHAALGIAHRYMGNFEACLNCMRKAMRLSPYCPDWYLAFLGDAYFGLNELDQARLVYENLASRLPSSLLSQTRLAAVYVRLNNTAKASNAAAAVLSIAPQFSVSNHLSQYPFSREELRENLAQDLIKSGLPA
;
A
#
# COMPACT_ATOMS: atom_id res chain seq x y z
N MET A 1 35.59 -28.90 -16.78
CA MET A 1 34.21 -28.46 -16.51
C MET A 1 34.15 -28.10 -15.05
N GLU A 2 33.83 -26.85 -14.75
CA GLU A 2 33.74 -26.36 -13.37
C GLU A 2 32.26 -26.32 -12.98
N ARG A 3 31.90 -26.96 -11.85
CA ARG A 3 30.56 -26.92 -11.28
C ARG A 3 30.53 -25.94 -10.13
N LYS A 4 29.48 -25.14 -10.06
CA LYS A 4 29.27 -24.15 -8.99
C LYS A 4 27.78 -23.97 -8.75
N LEU A 5 27.41 -23.76 -7.49
CA LEU A 5 26.07 -23.30 -7.11
C LEU A 5 25.96 -21.78 -7.36
N ALA A 6 24.92 -21.35 -8.07
CA ALA A 6 24.69 -19.93 -8.36
C ALA A 6 23.19 -19.61 -8.39
N ALA A 7 22.85 -18.34 -8.15
CA ALA A 7 21.52 -17.83 -8.44
C ALA A 7 21.46 -17.51 -9.94
N ILE A 8 20.57 -18.21 -10.66
CA ILE A 8 20.33 -18.00 -12.08
C ILE A 8 19.15 -17.05 -12.24
N PHE A 9 19.35 -15.99 -13.02
CA PHE A 9 18.37 -14.99 -13.39
C PHE A 9 18.07 -15.13 -14.89
N ALA A 10 16.84 -15.47 -15.23
CA ALA A 10 16.34 -15.51 -16.61
C ALA A 10 15.27 -14.44 -16.79
N ALA A 11 15.31 -13.71 -17.90
CA ALA A 11 14.26 -12.75 -18.24
C ALA A 11 13.92 -12.80 -19.73
N ASP A 12 12.68 -12.46 -20.09
CA ASP A 12 12.23 -12.33 -21.48
C ASP A 12 11.26 -11.16 -21.66
N VAL A 13 10.99 -10.77 -22.90
CA VAL A 13 10.02 -9.72 -23.25
C VAL A 13 8.65 -10.32 -23.55
N VAL A 14 7.63 -9.84 -22.85
CA VAL A 14 6.23 -10.25 -23.07
C VAL A 14 5.78 -9.87 -24.47
N GLY A 15 5.33 -10.86 -25.25
CA GLY A 15 4.73 -10.62 -26.56
C GLY A 15 5.71 -10.09 -27.61
N TYR A 16 7.02 -10.38 -27.46
CA TYR A 16 8.07 -9.86 -28.34
C TYR A 16 7.80 -10.06 -29.84
N SER A 17 7.33 -11.24 -30.26
CA SER A 17 7.02 -11.50 -31.68
C SER A 17 5.93 -10.58 -32.24
N ARG A 18 4.96 -10.18 -31.42
CA ARG A 18 3.91 -9.22 -31.80
C ARG A 18 4.50 -7.81 -31.96
N LEU A 19 5.25 -7.36 -30.95
CA LEU A 19 5.92 -6.04 -30.97
C LEU A 19 6.85 -5.88 -32.19
N MET A 20 7.59 -6.94 -32.52
CA MET A 20 8.46 -6.97 -33.70
C MET A 20 7.68 -6.97 -35.02
N GLY A 21 6.49 -7.58 -35.05
CA GLY A 21 5.62 -7.58 -36.22
C GLY A 21 4.95 -6.22 -36.50
N GLU A 22 4.72 -5.43 -35.45
CA GLU A 22 4.08 -4.11 -35.54
C GLU A 22 5.09 -2.98 -35.81
N ASP A 23 6.23 -2.98 -35.09
CA ASP A 23 7.27 -1.95 -35.19
C ASP A 23 8.65 -2.54 -34.88
N GLU A 24 9.27 -3.17 -35.89
CA GLU A 24 10.57 -3.84 -35.76
C GLU A 24 11.67 -2.88 -35.29
N ALA A 25 11.80 -1.72 -35.95
CA ALA A 25 12.88 -0.77 -35.69
C ALA A 25 12.73 -0.06 -34.34
N GLY A 26 11.51 0.36 -33.99
CA GLY A 26 11.26 1.02 -32.71
C GLY A 26 11.31 0.04 -31.55
N THR A 27 10.83 -1.20 -31.69
CA THR A 27 10.92 -2.23 -30.65
C THR A 27 12.39 -2.56 -30.34
N LEU A 28 13.22 -2.73 -31.37
CA LEU A 28 14.65 -2.97 -31.19
C LEU A 28 15.32 -1.80 -30.46
N LYS A 29 14.99 -0.55 -30.82
CA LYS A 29 15.54 0.66 -30.19
C LYS A 29 15.13 0.76 -28.71
N ARG A 30 13.85 0.53 -28.40
CA ARG A 30 13.33 0.53 -27.02
C ARG A 30 14.00 -0.56 -26.18
N LEU A 31 14.15 -1.77 -26.72
CA LEU A 31 14.79 -2.89 -26.02
C LEU A 31 16.27 -2.61 -25.76
N GLN A 32 16.98 -2.04 -26.73
CA GLN A 32 18.38 -1.66 -26.56
C GLN A 32 18.55 -0.62 -25.46
N ALA A 33 17.72 0.43 -25.44
CA ALA A 33 17.75 1.46 -24.41
C ALA A 33 17.46 0.88 -23.02
N LEU A 34 16.41 0.05 -22.89
CA LEU A 34 16.09 -0.67 -21.64
C LEU A 34 17.28 -1.48 -21.13
N LEU A 35 17.90 -2.27 -22.02
CA LEU A 35 19.04 -3.10 -21.65
C LEU A 35 20.27 -2.27 -21.27
N SER A 36 20.62 -1.22 -22.03
CA SER A 36 21.84 -0.43 -21.79
C SER A 36 21.74 0.52 -20.61
N GLU A 37 20.58 1.12 -20.40
CA GLU A 37 20.42 2.22 -19.43
C GLU A 37 19.85 1.76 -18.10
N LEU A 38 19.16 0.60 -18.05
CA LEU A 38 18.55 0.09 -16.83
C LEU A 38 19.07 -1.30 -16.44
N VAL A 39 18.80 -2.32 -17.26
CA VAL A 39 19.02 -3.72 -16.86
C VAL A 39 20.50 -4.05 -16.65
N LYS A 40 21.39 -3.68 -17.59
CA LYS A 40 22.83 -3.93 -17.47
C LYS A 40 23.46 -3.19 -16.28
N PRO A 41 23.18 -1.89 -16.05
CA PRO A 41 23.65 -1.18 -14.85
C PRO A 41 23.22 -1.85 -13.55
N LEU A 42 21.94 -2.22 -13.41
CA LEU A 42 21.42 -2.83 -12.18
C LEU A 42 22.02 -4.20 -11.90
N ILE A 43 22.11 -5.08 -12.90
CA ILE A 43 22.77 -6.38 -12.75
C ILE A 43 24.21 -6.20 -12.28
N LYS A 44 24.95 -5.23 -12.85
CA LYS A 44 26.34 -4.96 -12.46
C LYS A 44 26.44 -4.38 -11.04
N ALA A 45 25.54 -3.47 -10.66
CA ALA A 45 25.51 -2.85 -9.33
C ALA A 45 25.34 -3.90 -8.23
N HIS A 46 24.50 -4.90 -8.48
CA HIS A 46 24.24 -6.04 -7.59
C HIS A 46 25.17 -7.23 -7.83
N ARG A 47 26.37 -6.99 -8.39
CA ARG A 47 27.43 -8.00 -8.60
C ARG A 47 27.03 -9.20 -9.47
N GLY A 48 25.95 -9.09 -10.23
CA GLY A 48 25.56 -10.06 -11.23
C GLY A 48 26.42 -9.99 -12.48
N ARG A 49 26.48 -11.12 -13.19
CA ARG A 49 27.17 -11.26 -14.47
C ARG A 49 26.21 -11.74 -15.53
N ILE A 50 26.05 -10.94 -16.58
CA ILE A 50 25.31 -11.36 -17.78
C ILE A 50 26.11 -12.45 -18.48
N VAL A 51 25.48 -13.59 -18.70
CA VAL A 51 26.03 -14.75 -19.40
C VAL A 51 25.81 -14.58 -20.90
N LYS A 52 24.57 -14.32 -21.30
CA LYS A 52 24.19 -14.11 -22.71
C LYS A 52 22.89 -13.33 -22.86
N LEU A 53 22.74 -12.73 -24.04
CA LEU A 53 21.49 -12.15 -24.55
C LEU A 53 20.94 -13.09 -25.62
N MET A 54 19.64 -13.31 -25.63
CA MET A 54 18.94 -14.31 -26.45
C MET A 54 17.80 -13.65 -27.22
N GLY A 55 18.10 -12.70 -28.10
CA GLY A 55 17.07 -11.93 -28.80
C GLY A 55 16.29 -11.04 -27.83
N ASP A 56 15.13 -11.52 -27.40
CA ASP A 56 14.25 -10.95 -26.37
C ASP A 56 14.60 -11.39 -24.94
N GLY A 57 15.40 -12.45 -24.80
CA GLY A 57 15.80 -12.98 -23.51
C GLY A 57 17.12 -12.47 -22.96
N LEU A 58 17.28 -12.52 -21.64
CA LEU A 58 18.53 -12.27 -20.91
C LEU A 58 18.78 -13.38 -19.91
N LEU A 59 20.02 -13.87 -19.84
CA LEU A 59 20.47 -14.81 -18.83
C LEU A 59 21.65 -14.23 -18.05
N ALA A 60 21.54 -14.20 -16.73
CA ALA A 60 22.58 -13.75 -15.81
C ALA A 60 22.79 -14.72 -14.65
N GLU A 61 23.99 -14.70 -14.07
CA GLU A 61 24.32 -15.41 -12.83
C GLU A 61 24.67 -14.41 -11.73
N PHE A 62 24.26 -14.71 -10.51
CA PHE A 62 24.59 -13.95 -9.31
C PHE A 62 25.30 -14.84 -8.28
N PRO A 63 26.25 -14.28 -7.53
CA PRO A 63 26.87 -14.98 -6.40
C PRO A 63 25.93 -15.09 -5.19
N SER A 64 24.89 -14.25 -5.11
CA SER A 64 23.90 -14.22 -4.03
C SER A 64 22.48 -14.29 -4.58
N VAL A 65 21.63 -15.07 -3.91
CA VAL A 65 20.20 -15.12 -4.20
C VAL A 65 19.51 -13.79 -3.86
N VAL A 66 19.90 -13.16 -2.74
CA VAL A 66 19.33 -11.87 -2.30
C VAL A 66 19.55 -10.82 -3.38
N GLU A 67 20.78 -10.70 -3.89
CA GLU A 67 21.12 -9.73 -4.93
C GLU A 67 20.37 -9.97 -6.24
N ALA A 68 20.18 -11.24 -6.62
CA ALA A 68 19.41 -11.59 -7.82
C ALA A 68 17.96 -11.12 -7.71
N VAL A 69 17.33 -11.33 -6.55
CA VAL A 69 15.94 -10.93 -6.31
C VAL A 69 15.82 -9.42 -6.14
N GLU A 70 16.74 -8.75 -5.44
CA GLU A 70 16.79 -7.29 -5.33
C GLU A 70 16.91 -6.64 -6.71
N THR A 71 17.82 -7.17 -7.54
CA THR A 71 17.98 -6.70 -8.92
C THR A 71 16.67 -6.85 -9.71
N ALA A 72 15.98 -7.99 -9.59
CA ALA A 72 14.74 -8.23 -10.32
C ALA A 72 13.64 -7.26 -9.90
N VAL A 73 13.49 -7.02 -8.59
CA VAL A 73 12.51 -6.08 -8.04
C VAL A 73 12.82 -4.65 -8.51
N GLU A 74 14.09 -4.24 -8.44
CA GLU A 74 14.52 -2.90 -8.86
C GLU A 74 14.34 -2.71 -10.37
N VAL A 75 14.68 -3.71 -11.19
CA VAL A 75 14.42 -3.68 -12.63
C VAL A 75 12.94 -3.45 -12.90
N GLN A 76 12.04 -4.24 -12.28
CA GLN A 76 10.60 -4.08 -12.54
C GLN A 76 10.06 -2.73 -12.04
N ARG A 77 10.49 -2.25 -10.87
CA ARG A 77 10.09 -0.93 -10.35
C ARG A 77 10.54 0.21 -11.25
N SER A 78 11.81 0.22 -11.63
CA SER A 78 12.36 1.28 -12.48
C SER A 78 11.84 1.24 -13.93
N MET A 79 11.36 0.08 -14.39
CA MET A 79 10.62 0.01 -15.65
C MET A 79 9.29 0.75 -15.55
N VAL A 80 8.54 0.55 -14.46
CA VAL A 80 7.30 1.30 -14.18
C VAL A 80 7.57 2.80 -14.04
N GLU A 81 8.65 3.20 -13.36
CA GLU A 81 9.02 4.62 -13.19
C GLU A 81 9.45 5.31 -14.50
N ARG A 82 10.10 4.58 -15.41
CA ARG A 82 10.55 5.12 -16.71
C ARG A 82 9.40 5.33 -17.70
N GLU A 83 8.37 4.51 -17.59
CA GLU A 83 7.14 4.72 -18.36
C GLU A 83 6.38 5.87 -17.69
N ASN A 84 6.55 7.09 -18.22
CA ASN A 84 5.78 8.28 -17.84
C ASN A 84 4.32 8.13 -18.33
N GLY A 85 3.59 7.18 -17.77
CA GLY A 85 2.25 6.79 -18.19
C GLY A 85 2.05 5.27 -18.14
N PRO A 86 0.80 4.82 -18.19
CA PRO A 86 0.45 3.40 -18.25
C PRO A 86 1.00 2.74 -19.53
N PRO A 87 1.36 1.45 -19.48
CA PRO A 87 1.97 0.75 -20.61
C PRO A 87 1.03 0.71 -21.82
N ASP A 88 1.53 1.15 -22.98
CA ASP A 88 0.79 1.11 -24.25
C ASP A 88 1.03 -0.21 -25.00
N GLU A 89 0.43 -0.39 -26.18
CA GLU A 89 0.61 -1.63 -26.96
C GLU A 89 2.06 -1.87 -27.42
N THR A 90 2.92 -0.85 -27.34
CA THR A 90 4.34 -0.86 -27.73
C THR A 90 5.31 -0.96 -26.54
N SER A 91 4.79 -0.88 -25.30
CA SER A 91 5.55 -0.98 -24.05
C SER A 91 6.23 -2.33 -23.90
N ILE A 92 7.50 -2.28 -23.48
CA ILE A 92 8.31 -3.46 -23.23
C ILE A 92 8.13 -3.86 -21.77
N ARG A 93 7.51 -5.02 -21.54
CA ARG A 93 7.39 -5.62 -20.21
C ARG A 93 8.27 -6.86 -20.13
N LEU A 94 9.00 -7.00 -19.03
CA LEU A 94 9.84 -8.18 -18.77
C LEU A 94 9.11 -9.18 -17.87
N ARG A 95 9.33 -10.47 -18.10
CA ARG A 95 9.11 -11.51 -17.08
C ARG A 95 10.45 -11.98 -16.58
N ILE A 96 10.55 -12.28 -15.28
CA ILE A 96 11.81 -12.68 -14.65
C ILE A 96 11.58 -13.97 -13.85
N GLY A 97 12.49 -14.93 -14.01
CA GLY A 97 12.54 -16.19 -13.28
C GLY A 97 13.88 -16.35 -12.56
N ILE A 98 13.84 -16.69 -11.27
CA ILE A 98 15.04 -16.88 -10.46
C ILE A 98 15.03 -18.25 -9.78
N HIS A 99 16.15 -18.97 -9.93
CA HIS A 99 16.36 -20.25 -9.26
C HIS A 99 17.78 -20.34 -8.71
N LEU A 100 17.95 -21.08 -7.61
CA LEU A 100 19.24 -21.41 -7.04
C LEU A 100 19.56 -22.85 -7.42
N GLY A 101 20.61 -23.06 -8.22
CA GLY A 101 20.95 -24.41 -8.67
C GLY A 101 22.40 -24.54 -9.14
N ASP A 102 22.80 -25.79 -9.32
CA ASP A 102 24.13 -26.12 -9.86
C ASP A 102 24.21 -25.78 -11.34
N ILE A 103 25.29 -25.09 -11.71
CA ILE A 103 25.63 -24.73 -13.08
C ILE A 103 26.99 -25.31 -13.47
N ILE A 104 27.11 -25.69 -14.74
CA ILE A 104 28.34 -26.10 -15.40
C ILE A 104 28.83 -24.95 -16.26
N LYS A 105 30.00 -24.42 -15.93
CA LYS A 105 30.61 -23.33 -16.69
C LYS A 105 31.42 -23.88 -17.86
N LYS A 106 31.17 -23.37 -19.06
CA LYS A 106 31.93 -23.66 -20.28
C LYS A 106 32.26 -22.37 -21.01
N GLY A 107 33.48 -21.85 -20.82
CA GLY A 107 33.89 -20.55 -21.34
C GLY A 107 33.15 -19.42 -20.61
N THR A 108 32.38 -18.63 -21.37
CA THR A 108 31.53 -17.55 -20.83
C THR A 108 30.09 -17.97 -20.58
N ASP A 109 29.68 -19.18 -21.00
CA ASP A 109 28.30 -19.67 -20.91
C ASP A 109 28.09 -20.62 -19.71
N ILE A 110 26.83 -20.78 -19.30
CA ILE A 110 26.39 -21.66 -18.20
C ILE A 110 25.34 -22.66 -18.69
N PHE A 111 25.43 -23.90 -18.20
CA PHE A 111 24.52 -24.99 -18.54
C PHE A 111 24.12 -25.75 -17.28
N GLY A 112 22.94 -26.37 -17.29
CA GLY A 112 22.51 -27.25 -16.19
C GLY A 112 21.00 -27.19 -16.00
N ASP A 113 20.50 -28.10 -15.17
CA ASP A 113 19.07 -28.18 -14.86
C ASP A 113 18.58 -26.89 -14.19
N GLY A 114 19.41 -26.25 -13.37
CA GLY A 114 19.06 -24.98 -12.73
C GLY A 114 18.77 -23.84 -13.71
N VAL A 115 19.46 -23.82 -14.85
CA VAL A 115 19.21 -22.84 -15.92
C VAL A 115 17.84 -23.08 -16.55
N ASN A 116 17.48 -24.34 -16.76
CA ASN A 116 16.18 -24.72 -17.30
C ASN A 116 15.05 -24.37 -16.32
N VAL A 117 15.24 -24.60 -15.02
CA VAL A 117 14.24 -24.26 -14.00
C VAL A 117 14.02 -22.73 -13.96
N ALA A 118 15.07 -21.92 -13.94
CA ALA A 118 14.95 -20.45 -13.96
C ALA A 118 14.16 -19.95 -15.18
N ALA A 119 14.49 -20.45 -16.38
CA ALA A 119 13.76 -20.10 -17.60
C ALA A 119 12.28 -20.56 -17.59
N ARG A 120 11.95 -21.65 -16.90
CA ARG A 120 10.56 -22.09 -16.77
C ARG A 120 9.79 -21.30 -15.73
N LEU A 121 10.45 -20.85 -14.66
CA LEU A 121 9.87 -19.90 -13.72
C LEU A 121 9.59 -18.55 -14.37
N GLU A 122 10.50 -18.06 -15.24
CA GLU A 122 10.26 -16.86 -16.05
C GLU A 122 8.98 -17.00 -16.88
N SER A 123 8.80 -18.16 -17.54
CA SER A 123 7.66 -18.36 -18.44
C SER A 123 6.29 -18.37 -17.75
N ILE A 124 6.23 -18.62 -16.43
CA ILE A 124 5.01 -18.58 -15.63
C ILE A 124 4.85 -17.27 -14.83
N ALA A 125 5.84 -16.37 -14.89
CA ALA A 125 5.73 -15.08 -14.23
C ALA A 125 4.70 -14.20 -14.95
N PRO A 126 3.92 -13.38 -14.21
CA PRO A 126 3.02 -12.43 -14.83
C PRO A 126 3.82 -11.38 -15.62
N ALA A 127 3.16 -10.71 -16.57
CA ALA A 127 3.80 -9.64 -17.35
C ALA A 127 4.28 -8.51 -16.42
N GLY A 128 5.56 -8.17 -16.44
CA GLY A 128 6.15 -7.23 -15.48
C GLY A 128 6.41 -7.83 -14.10
N GLY A 129 6.32 -9.16 -13.95
CA GLY A 129 6.47 -9.87 -12.69
C GLY A 129 7.79 -10.62 -12.52
N VAL A 130 7.99 -11.15 -11.31
CA VAL A 130 9.13 -12.02 -10.96
C VAL A 130 8.60 -13.30 -10.31
N CYS A 131 9.09 -14.45 -10.75
CA CYS A 131 8.84 -15.75 -10.13
C CYS A 131 10.13 -16.38 -9.60
N ILE A 132 10.04 -16.99 -8.42
CA ILE A 132 11.16 -17.63 -7.75
C ILE A 132 10.82 -19.07 -7.33
N SER A 133 11.82 -19.95 -7.28
CA SER A 133 11.66 -21.29 -6.70
C SER A 133 11.63 -21.27 -5.16
N GLU A 134 11.11 -22.33 -4.55
CA GLU A 134 11.21 -22.59 -3.10
C GLU A 134 12.65 -22.51 -2.56
N ASP A 135 13.65 -22.99 -3.29
CA ASP A 135 15.04 -22.91 -2.86
C ASP A 135 15.54 -21.46 -2.74
N VAL A 136 15.05 -20.58 -3.61
CA VAL A 136 15.33 -19.14 -3.56
C VAL A 136 14.59 -18.52 -2.39
N HIS A 137 13.29 -18.78 -2.26
CA HIS A 137 12.46 -18.29 -1.16
C HIS A 137 13.05 -18.66 0.22
N ARG A 138 13.40 -19.93 0.42
CA ARG A 138 14.02 -20.42 1.67
C ARG A 138 15.34 -19.73 2.01
N GLN A 139 16.11 -19.31 1.00
CA GLN A 139 17.39 -18.61 1.23
C GLN A 139 17.24 -17.12 1.55
N ILE A 140 16.16 -16.49 1.10
CA ILE A 140 15.90 -15.05 1.28
C ILE A 140 14.88 -14.76 2.39
N GLU A 141 14.22 -15.79 2.91
CA GLU A 141 13.34 -15.71 4.08
C GLU A 141 14.07 -15.02 5.25
N GLY A 142 13.47 -13.94 5.75
CA GLY A 142 14.05 -13.11 6.82
C GLY A 142 15.22 -12.20 6.41
N LYS A 143 15.59 -12.14 5.13
CA LYS A 143 16.68 -11.29 4.60
C LYS A 143 16.21 -10.20 3.64
N MET A 144 14.99 -10.33 3.13
CA MET A 144 14.38 -9.40 2.19
C MET A 144 13.04 -8.90 2.69
N THR A 145 12.65 -7.75 2.14
CA THR A 145 11.54 -6.90 2.59
C THR A 145 10.35 -7.01 1.63
N THR A 146 10.58 -7.72 0.53
CA THR A 146 9.63 -8.00 -0.54
C THR A 146 8.68 -9.12 -0.14
N HIS A 147 7.39 -8.97 -0.45
CA HIS A 147 6.41 -10.02 -0.21
C HIS A 147 6.44 -11.06 -1.31
N PHE A 148 6.19 -12.30 -0.93
CA PHE A 148 6.10 -13.43 -1.85
C PHE A 148 4.73 -14.09 -1.71
N GLN A 149 4.04 -14.28 -2.83
CA GLN A 149 2.82 -15.06 -2.89
C GLN A 149 3.17 -16.47 -3.34
N ASP A 150 2.80 -17.46 -2.53
CA ASP A 150 2.98 -18.87 -2.84
C ASP A 150 2.03 -19.29 -3.97
N LEU A 151 2.58 -19.76 -5.08
CA LEU A 151 1.84 -20.26 -6.23
C LEU A 151 1.59 -21.78 -6.12
N GLY A 152 2.07 -22.41 -5.05
CA GLY A 152 1.98 -23.86 -4.87
C GLY A 152 2.92 -24.63 -5.80
N GLU A 153 2.69 -25.94 -5.89
CA GLU A 153 3.47 -26.84 -6.73
C GLU A 153 3.14 -26.66 -8.22
N GLN A 154 4.15 -26.31 -9.02
CA GLN A 154 4.03 -26.11 -10.47
C GLN A 154 4.64 -27.27 -11.26
N GLU A 155 3.93 -27.72 -12.29
CA GLU A 155 4.47 -28.67 -13.28
C GLU A 155 5.13 -27.91 -14.42
N LEU A 156 6.46 -27.76 -14.33
CA LEU A 156 7.23 -27.02 -15.31
C LEU A 156 7.59 -27.91 -16.52
N LYS A 157 7.37 -27.39 -17.74
CA LYS A 157 7.64 -28.12 -18.99
C LYS A 157 9.06 -28.66 -19.03
N ASN A 158 9.20 -29.97 -19.25
CA ASN A 158 10.46 -30.71 -19.36
C ASN A 158 11.35 -30.67 -18.10
N ILE A 159 10.77 -30.36 -16.92
CA ILE A 159 11.44 -30.51 -15.62
C ILE A 159 10.86 -31.76 -14.95
N LYS A 160 11.72 -32.61 -14.37
CA LYS A 160 11.26 -33.79 -13.62
C LYS A 160 10.81 -33.37 -12.23
N GLY A 161 9.58 -33.72 -11.89
CA GLY A 161 8.98 -33.39 -10.60
C GLY A 161 8.33 -32.01 -10.59
N LYS A 162 7.63 -31.72 -9.49
CA LYS A 162 6.97 -30.44 -9.29
C LYS A 162 7.94 -29.46 -8.63
N VAL A 163 7.88 -28.20 -9.03
CA VAL A 163 8.66 -27.12 -8.42
C VAL A 163 7.67 -26.18 -7.74
N ARG A 164 7.78 -26.01 -6.42
CA ARG A 164 7.00 -25.00 -5.73
C ARG A 164 7.55 -23.61 -6.08
N ALA A 165 6.67 -22.73 -6.54
CA ALA A 165 7.02 -21.42 -7.05
C ALA A 165 6.33 -20.32 -6.24
N PHE A 166 6.95 -19.14 -6.23
CA PHE A 166 6.42 -17.95 -5.57
C PHE A 166 6.49 -16.78 -6.54
N SER A 167 5.45 -15.93 -6.58
CA SER A 167 5.52 -14.62 -7.26
C SER A 167 6.00 -13.56 -6.27
N VAL A 168 6.75 -12.59 -6.77
CA VAL A 168 7.25 -11.46 -5.99
C VAL A 168 6.31 -10.26 -6.15
N SER A 169 5.87 -9.67 -5.03
CA SER A 169 5.04 -8.46 -5.01
C SER A 169 5.90 -7.20 -5.18
N LEU A 170 5.56 -6.36 -6.16
CA LEU A 170 6.33 -5.16 -6.50
C LEU A 170 5.85 -3.90 -5.78
N ASP A 171 4.59 -3.86 -5.36
CA ASP A 171 3.99 -2.74 -4.62
C ASP A 171 4.70 -2.48 -3.29
N PRO A 172 4.74 -1.21 -2.82
CA PRO A 172 5.24 -0.89 -1.49
C PRO A 172 4.52 -1.77 -0.48
N ALA A 173 5.31 -2.43 0.36
CA ALA A 173 4.86 -3.44 1.29
C ALA A 173 3.62 -2.90 2.03
N GLN A 174 2.45 -3.47 1.77
CA GLN A 174 1.30 -3.37 2.65
C GLN A 174 1.29 -4.61 3.54
N ILE A 175 0.65 -4.54 4.70
CA ILE A 175 0.65 -5.69 5.62
C ILE A 175 -0.34 -6.71 5.07
N SER A 176 0.07 -7.96 4.88
CA SER A 176 -0.91 -8.98 4.53
C SER A 176 -1.77 -9.33 5.75
N PRO A 177 -2.98 -9.88 5.57
CA PRO A 177 -3.78 -10.50 6.63
C PRO A 177 -2.98 -11.38 7.61
N LYS A 178 -2.03 -12.16 7.10
CA LYS A 178 -1.13 -12.98 7.93
C LYS A 178 -0.14 -12.13 8.72
N GLY A 179 0.36 -11.04 8.11
CA GLY A 179 1.15 -10.03 8.81
C GLY A 179 0.35 -9.35 9.92
N PHE A 180 -0.93 -9.06 9.72
CA PHE A 180 -1.81 -8.54 10.76
C PHE A 180 -1.91 -9.52 11.94
N GLU A 181 -2.20 -10.81 11.69
CA GLU A 181 -2.25 -11.82 12.75
C GLU A 181 -0.91 -11.97 13.48
N ALA A 182 0.21 -11.98 12.75
CA ALA A 182 1.54 -12.09 13.34
C ALA A 182 1.92 -10.89 14.24
N LEU A 183 1.45 -9.69 13.90
CA LEU A 183 1.80 -8.45 14.61
C LEU A 183 0.79 -8.07 15.71
N THR A 184 -0.44 -8.57 15.64
CA THR A 184 -1.51 -8.25 16.59
C THR A 184 -1.90 -9.42 17.48
N GLY A 185 -1.63 -10.65 17.04
CA GLY A 185 -2.18 -11.87 17.62
C GLY A 185 -3.66 -12.09 17.31
N GLU A 186 -4.28 -11.23 16.49
CA GLU A 186 -5.71 -11.27 16.18
C GLU A 186 -5.97 -11.87 14.80
N ARG A 187 -6.97 -12.75 14.70
CA ARG A 187 -7.42 -13.31 13.43
C ARG A 187 -8.48 -12.43 12.80
N LEU A 188 -8.44 -12.35 11.47
CA LEU A 188 -9.49 -11.71 10.68
C LEU A 188 -10.69 -12.67 10.52
N ASP A 189 -11.31 -13.03 11.63
CA ASP A 189 -12.50 -13.86 11.60
C ASP A 189 -13.69 -13.10 11.00
N LEU A 190 -14.61 -13.84 10.36
CA LEU A 190 -15.84 -13.28 9.82
C LEU A 190 -16.65 -12.63 10.94
N PRO A 191 -16.96 -11.32 10.85
CA PRO A 191 -17.74 -10.64 11.86
C PRO A 191 -19.20 -11.09 11.82
N SER A 192 -19.90 -10.95 12.95
CA SER A 192 -21.35 -11.17 13.02
C SER A 192 -22.14 -10.11 12.27
N GLN A 193 -21.58 -8.91 12.12
CA GLN A 193 -22.14 -7.82 11.35
C GLN A 193 -21.94 -8.06 9.84
N PRO A 194 -22.84 -7.57 8.97
CA PRO A 194 -22.60 -7.53 7.53
C PRO A 194 -21.24 -6.92 7.23
N SER A 195 -20.44 -7.59 6.39
CA SER A 195 -19.09 -7.15 6.05
C SER A 195 -18.82 -7.27 4.56
N ILE A 196 -18.20 -6.25 3.98
CA ILE A 196 -18.02 -6.12 2.54
C ILE A 196 -16.62 -5.61 2.19
N ALA A 197 -16.04 -6.19 1.14
CA ALA A 197 -14.91 -5.61 0.42
C ALA A 197 -15.37 -5.18 -0.98
N VAL A 198 -14.97 -3.99 -1.42
CA VAL A 198 -15.25 -3.52 -2.78
C VAL A 198 -13.95 -3.59 -3.58
N LEU A 199 -13.88 -4.52 -4.53
CA LEU A 199 -12.72 -4.68 -5.40
C LEU A 199 -12.68 -3.55 -6.44
N PRO A 200 -11.47 -3.17 -6.92
CA PRO A 200 -11.31 -2.22 -8.01
C PRO A 200 -12.14 -2.62 -9.22
N PHE A 201 -13.00 -1.73 -9.69
CA PHE A 201 -13.81 -2.00 -10.89
C PHE A 201 -12.89 -2.04 -12.11
N GLU A 202 -13.07 -3.03 -12.97
CA GLU A 202 -12.27 -3.19 -14.19
C GLU A 202 -12.59 -2.07 -15.19
N ASN A 203 -11.57 -1.35 -15.66
CA ASN A 203 -11.73 -0.37 -16.72
C ASN A 203 -11.82 -1.05 -18.10
N MET A 204 -13.02 -1.08 -18.67
CA MET A 204 -13.29 -1.62 -20.01
C MET A 204 -13.42 -0.53 -21.09
N SER A 205 -12.90 0.67 -20.83
CA SER A 205 -12.99 1.84 -21.73
C SER A 205 -11.89 1.85 -22.79
N GLY A 206 -10.82 1.06 -22.61
CA GLY A 206 -9.70 0.94 -23.55
C GLY A 206 -8.69 2.11 -23.51
N GLU A 207 -9.04 3.23 -22.88
CA GLU A 207 -8.16 4.37 -22.66
C GLU A 207 -7.61 4.34 -21.23
N THR A 208 -6.28 4.29 -21.10
CA THR A 208 -5.58 4.14 -19.83
C THR A 208 -5.49 5.44 -19.03
N ASP A 209 -5.71 6.58 -19.67
CA ASP A 209 -5.91 7.88 -19.01
C ASP A 209 -7.23 7.95 -18.23
N GLN A 210 -8.10 6.93 -18.31
CA GLN A 210 -9.34 6.84 -17.54
C GLN A 210 -9.26 5.84 -16.38
N GLU A 211 -8.08 5.31 -16.07
CA GLU A 211 -7.91 4.34 -14.99
C GLU A 211 -8.27 4.94 -13.62
N TYR A 212 -7.92 6.21 -13.38
CA TYR A 212 -8.30 6.92 -12.16
C TYR A 212 -9.83 7.06 -12.01
N PHE A 213 -10.57 7.03 -13.12
CA PHE A 213 -12.02 7.18 -13.10
C PHE A 213 -12.68 5.93 -12.49
N ALA A 214 -12.25 4.74 -12.92
CA ALA A 214 -12.76 3.49 -12.37
C ALA A 214 -12.35 3.31 -10.90
N ASP A 215 -11.10 3.68 -10.58
CA ASP A 215 -10.60 3.70 -9.21
C ASP A 215 -11.38 4.67 -8.33
N GLY A 216 -11.76 5.83 -8.87
CA GLY A 216 -12.53 6.84 -8.16
C GLY A 216 -13.94 6.41 -7.80
N ILE A 217 -14.66 5.78 -8.75
CA ILE A 217 -15.98 5.21 -8.46
C ILE A 217 -15.90 4.10 -7.41
N THR A 218 -14.88 3.26 -7.49
CA THR A 218 -14.63 2.23 -6.48
C THR A 218 -14.44 2.88 -5.10
N GLU A 219 -13.62 3.93 -5.02
CA GLU A 219 -13.34 4.64 -3.77
C GLU A 219 -14.57 5.33 -3.19
N ASP A 220 -15.39 5.94 -4.04
CA ASP A 220 -16.59 6.61 -3.56
C ASP A 220 -17.62 5.59 -3.04
N ILE A 221 -17.75 4.41 -3.65
CA ILE A 221 -18.61 3.33 -3.12
C ILE A 221 -18.09 2.88 -1.74
N ILE A 222 -16.77 2.67 -1.59
CA ILE A 222 -16.15 2.32 -0.29
C ILE A 222 -16.46 3.40 0.74
N THR A 223 -16.28 4.67 0.35
CA THR A 223 -16.52 5.82 1.21
C THR A 223 -17.99 5.89 1.65
N ALA A 224 -18.92 5.77 0.70
CA ALA A 224 -20.35 5.82 0.98
C ALA A 224 -20.79 4.69 1.93
N LEU A 225 -20.35 3.46 1.67
CA LEU A 225 -20.67 2.31 2.53
C LEU A 225 -20.04 2.43 3.93
N SER A 226 -18.80 2.95 4.04
CA SER A 226 -18.07 3.06 5.32
C SER A 226 -18.72 4.02 6.31
N ARG A 227 -19.57 4.93 5.82
CA ARG A 227 -20.35 5.88 6.62
C ARG A 227 -21.60 5.27 7.22
N LEU A 228 -22.04 4.11 6.72
CA LEU A 228 -23.27 3.47 7.18
C LEU A 228 -23.02 2.69 8.47
N PRO A 229 -23.84 2.93 9.53
CA PRO A 229 -23.74 2.15 10.74
C PRO A 229 -24.17 0.69 10.51
N GLY A 230 -23.69 -0.21 11.36
CA GLY A 230 -24.15 -1.61 11.36
C GLY A 230 -23.47 -2.53 10.34
N MET A 231 -22.48 -2.04 9.57
CA MET A 231 -21.67 -2.87 8.70
C MET A 231 -20.17 -2.59 8.81
N ILE A 232 -19.36 -3.52 8.31
CA ILE A 232 -17.91 -3.41 8.24
C ILE A 232 -17.50 -3.33 6.76
N VAL A 233 -16.82 -2.26 6.39
CA VAL A 233 -16.33 -2.05 5.02
C VAL A 233 -14.81 -2.08 5.04
N MET A 234 -14.22 -2.87 4.14
CA MET A 234 -12.76 -2.88 3.99
C MET A 234 -12.31 -1.62 3.25
N ALA A 235 -11.33 -0.93 3.85
CA ALA A 235 -10.76 0.28 3.27
C ALA A 235 -10.06 -0.01 1.93
N ARG A 236 -10.02 1.03 1.09
CA ARG A 236 -9.36 1.05 -0.23
C ARG A 236 -8.07 0.26 -0.32
N ASN A 237 -7.12 0.56 0.57
CA ASN A 237 -5.78 -0.04 0.51
C ASN A 237 -5.83 -1.57 0.61
N SER A 238 -6.86 -2.13 1.26
CA SER A 238 -7.04 -3.58 1.42
C SER A 238 -7.72 -4.28 0.26
N THR A 239 -8.35 -3.55 -0.64
CA THR A 239 -9.01 -4.15 -1.81
C THR A 239 -8.24 -3.87 -3.09
N PHE A 240 -7.52 -2.75 -3.16
CA PHE A 240 -6.73 -2.37 -4.33
C PHE A 240 -5.50 -3.24 -4.59
N VAL A 241 -5.06 -4.04 -3.61
CA VAL A 241 -4.04 -5.08 -3.80
C VAL A 241 -4.48 -6.17 -4.78
N TYR A 242 -5.77 -6.32 -5.04
CA TYR A 242 -6.32 -7.30 -5.98
C TYR A 242 -6.50 -6.72 -7.40
N LYS A 243 -6.10 -5.46 -7.63
CA LYS A 243 -6.24 -4.81 -8.93
C LYS A 243 -5.50 -5.59 -10.02
N SER A 244 -6.17 -5.76 -11.16
CA SER A 244 -5.63 -6.47 -12.34
C SER A 244 -5.19 -7.92 -12.08
N GLN A 245 -5.72 -8.55 -11.01
CA GLN A 245 -5.48 -9.95 -10.70
C GLN A 245 -6.75 -10.77 -10.92
N ALA A 246 -6.59 -11.96 -11.50
CA ALA A 246 -7.66 -12.96 -11.50
C ALA A 246 -7.74 -13.59 -10.10
N VAL A 247 -8.75 -13.21 -9.33
CA VAL A 247 -8.88 -13.60 -7.91
C VAL A 247 -10.12 -14.44 -7.67
N ASP A 248 -10.00 -15.46 -6.82
CA ASP A 248 -11.16 -16.18 -6.30
C ASP A 248 -11.75 -15.36 -5.14
N VAL A 249 -12.99 -14.89 -5.29
CA VAL A 249 -13.73 -14.10 -4.30
C VAL A 249 -13.82 -14.79 -2.93
N ARG A 250 -13.77 -16.12 -2.86
CA ARG A 250 -13.73 -16.87 -1.60
C ARG A 250 -12.39 -16.68 -0.88
N GLN A 251 -11.30 -16.61 -1.65
CA GLN A 251 -9.98 -16.30 -1.12
C GLN A 251 -9.93 -14.85 -0.62
N VAL A 252 -10.50 -13.90 -1.37
CA VAL A 252 -10.62 -12.50 -0.94
C VAL A 252 -11.39 -12.41 0.38
N GLY A 253 -12.52 -13.13 0.50
CA GLY A 253 -13.31 -13.18 1.72
C GLY A 253 -12.56 -13.75 2.92
N HIS A 254 -11.76 -14.80 2.70
CA HIS A 254 -10.89 -15.38 3.72
C HIS A 254 -9.77 -14.41 4.13
N ASP A 255 -9.10 -13.80 3.16
CA ASP A 255 -7.98 -12.90 3.38
C ASP A 255 -8.42 -11.64 4.15
N LEU A 256 -9.53 -11.01 3.76
CA LEU A 256 -10.00 -9.77 4.38
C LEU A 256 -10.95 -10.00 5.56
N GLY A 257 -11.38 -11.24 5.80
CA GLY A 257 -12.36 -11.59 6.82
C GLY A 257 -13.70 -10.90 6.56
N VAL A 258 -14.22 -10.98 5.34
CA VAL A 258 -15.49 -10.36 4.91
C VAL A 258 -16.49 -11.37 4.33
N ARG A 259 -17.77 -11.12 4.59
CA ARG A 259 -18.89 -11.96 4.15
C ARG A 259 -19.23 -11.78 2.67
N TYR A 260 -19.07 -10.57 2.16
CA TYR A 260 -19.41 -10.19 0.80
C TYR A 260 -18.26 -9.51 0.08
N VAL A 261 -18.21 -9.69 -1.23
CA VAL A 261 -17.34 -8.96 -2.15
C VAL A 261 -18.20 -8.28 -3.20
N LEU A 262 -17.98 -6.99 -3.43
CA LEU A 262 -18.50 -6.26 -4.60
C LEU A 262 -17.40 -6.20 -5.65
N GLU A 263 -17.70 -6.64 -6.86
CA GLU A 263 -16.85 -6.46 -8.03
C GLU A 263 -17.65 -5.91 -9.21
N GLY A 264 -16.95 -5.39 -10.21
CA GLY A 264 -17.62 -4.73 -11.31
C GLY A 264 -16.69 -4.28 -12.43
N SER A 265 -17.29 -3.65 -13.42
CA SER A 265 -16.57 -3.07 -14.55
C SER A 265 -17.19 -1.73 -14.96
N ILE A 266 -16.36 -0.85 -15.47
CA ILE A 266 -16.75 0.49 -15.92
C ILE A 266 -16.30 0.67 -17.36
N ARG A 267 -17.21 1.10 -18.22
CA ARG A 267 -16.92 1.52 -19.59
C ARG A 267 -17.45 2.93 -19.81
N LYS A 268 -16.55 3.87 -20.00
CA LYS A 268 -16.86 5.25 -20.37
C LYS A 268 -16.58 5.46 -21.85
N ALA A 269 -17.53 6.10 -22.55
CA ALA A 269 -17.42 6.44 -23.97
C ALA A 269 -18.05 7.82 -24.19
N GLY A 270 -17.20 8.85 -24.29
CA GLY A 270 -17.66 10.24 -24.30
C GLY A 270 -18.43 10.59 -23.03
N ASN A 271 -19.68 11.01 -23.18
CA ASN A 271 -20.57 11.34 -22.06
C ASN A 271 -21.35 10.13 -21.50
N ARG A 272 -21.19 8.93 -22.04
CA ARG A 272 -21.95 7.75 -21.60
C ARG A 272 -21.07 6.86 -20.72
N VAL A 273 -21.63 6.41 -19.60
CA VAL A 273 -20.97 5.48 -18.68
C VAL A 273 -21.85 4.25 -18.52
N ARG A 274 -21.21 3.09 -18.67
CA ARG A 274 -21.79 1.79 -18.37
C ARG A 274 -21.08 1.18 -17.19
N ILE A 275 -21.82 0.85 -16.14
CA ILE A 275 -21.32 0.22 -14.93
C ILE A 275 -22.02 -1.12 -14.77
N THR A 276 -21.25 -2.18 -14.55
CA THR A 276 -21.77 -3.46 -14.09
C THR A 276 -21.24 -3.70 -12.69
N SER A 277 -22.11 -4.08 -11.75
CA SER A 277 -21.72 -4.36 -10.37
C SER A 277 -22.40 -5.64 -9.91
N GLN A 278 -21.68 -6.42 -9.12
CA GLN A 278 -22.12 -7.72 -8.64
C GLN A 278 -21.66 -7.93 -7.20
N LEU A 279 -22.60 -8.35 -6.35
CA LEU A 279 -22.36 -8.68 -4.95
C LEU A 279 -22.32 -10.20 -4.79
N ILE A 280 -21.23 -10.71 -4.22
CA ILE A 280 -20.95 -12.14 -4.14
C ILE A 280 -20.77 -12.55 -2.68
N ASP A 281 -21.40 -13.66 -2.29
CA ASP A 281 -21.23 -14.30 -0.99
C ASP A 281 -19.91 -15.08 -0.96
N THR A 282 -18.99 -14.73 -0.06
CA THR A 282 -17.64 -15.31 -0.02
C THR A 282 -17.57 -16.71 0.58
N GLN A 283 -18.61 -17.17 1.28
CA GLN A 283 -18.64 -18.54 1.82
C GLN A 283 -19.11 -19.54 0.77
N THR A 284 -20.02 -19.14 -0.12
CA THR A 284 -20.60 -20.02 -1.13
C THR A 284 -20.06 -19.77 -2.54
N GLY A 285 -19.54 -18.58 -2.82
CA GLY A 285 -19.20 -18.11 -4.16
C GLY A 285 -20.42 -17.73 -5.00
N SER A 286 -21.61 -17.61 -4.40
CA SER A 286 -22.86 -17.34 -5.13
C SER A 286 -23.08 -15.84 -5.34
N HIS A 287 -23.58 -15.46 -6.51
CA HIS A 287 -24.05 -14.09 -6.76
C HIS A 287 -25.34 -13.84 -5.98
N VAL A 288 -25.31 -12.83 -5.12
CA VAL A 288 -26.45 -12.39 -4.30
C VAL A 288 -27.26 -11.33 -5.06
N TRP A 289 -26.56 -10.47 -5.78
CA TRP A 289 -27.12 -9.38 -6.56
C TRP A 289 -26.20 -9.03 -7.72
N ALA A 290 -26.76 -8.60 -8.84
CA ALA A 290 -26.01 -8.13 -10.00
C ALA A 290 -26.87 -7.17 -10.80
N GLU A 291 -26.31 -6.02 -11.16
CA GLU A 291 -27.01 -4.99 -11.93
C GLU A 291 -26.14 -4.34 -12.99
N ARG A 292 -26.81 -3.72 -13.96
CA ARG A 292 -26.16 -2.98 -15.04
C ARG A 292 -26.80 -1.61 -15.25
N TYR A 293 -25.97 -0.59 -15.15
CA TYR A 293 -26.34 0.81 -15.36
C TYR A 293 -25.78 1.28 -16.71
N ASP A 294 -26.59 2.02 -17.47
CA ASP A 294 -26.21 2.62 -18.75
C ASP A 294 -26.84 4.02 -18.80
N ARG A 295 -26.03 5.03 -18.46
CA ARG A 295 -26.47 6.41 -18.18
C ARG A 295 -25.48 7.43 -18.71
N ASP A 296 -25.86 8.69 -18.63
CA ASP A 296 -24.97 9.81 -18.91
C ASP A 296 -24.04 10.07 -17.72
N LEU A 297 -22.87 10.63 -17.99
CA LEU A 297 -21.83 10.90 -16.99
C LEU A 297 -22.32 11.88 -15.93
N ASP A 298 -23.23 12.78 -16.29
CA ASP A 298 -23.87 13.71 -15.36
C ASP A 298 -24.73 12.99 -14.29
N ASP A 299 -25.17 11.76 -14.55
CA ASP A 299 -25.93 10.93 -13.61
C ASP A 299 -25.03 10.07 -12.70
N ILE A 300 -23.69 10.19 -12.80
CA ILE A 300 -22.75 9.26 -12.16
C ILE A 300 -22.94 9.15 -10.65
N PHE A 301 -23.21 10.28 -9.99
CA PHE A 301 -23.46 10.31 -8.55
C PHE A 301 -24.76 9.56 -8.21
N THR A 302 -25.83 9.76 -8.98
CA THR A 302 -27.08 9.00 -8.81
C THR A 302 -26.89 7.50 -8.98
N ILE A 303 -26.07 7.06 -9.95
CA ILE A 303 -25.76 5.65 -10.12
C ILE A 303 -25.05 5.09 -8.88
N GLN A 304 -24.15 5.86 -8.29
CA GLN A 304 -23.48 5.44 -7.07
C GLN A 304 -24.46 5.35 -5.89
N ASP A 305 -25.37 6.31 -5.71
CA ASP A 305 -26.45 6.23 -4.71
C ASP A 305 -27.25 4.94 -4.85
N ASP A 306 -27.63 4.62 -6.09
CA ASP A 306 -28.41 3.42 -6.42
C ASP A 306 -27.61 2.16 -6.07
N ILE A 307 -26.34 2.07 -6.47
CA ILE A 307 -25.47 0.93 -6.14
C ILE A 307 -25.36 0.77 -4.62
N THR A 308 -25.07 1.84 -3.88
CA THR A 308 -24.94 1.78 -2.42
C THR A 308 -26.24 1.34 -1.75
N ARG A 309 -27.39 1.86 -2.19
CA ARG A 309 -28.71 1.48 -1.66
C ARG A 309 -29.03 0.01 -1.92
N GLU A 310 -28.81 -0.47 -3.14
CA GLU A 310 -29.05 -1.87 -3.51
C GLU A 310 -28.15 -2.82 -2.72
N ILE A 311 -26.89 -2.46 -2.46
CA ILE A 311 -25.99 -3.24 -1.61
C ILE A 311 -26.52 -3.36 -0.18
N VAL A 312 -26.99 -2.25 0.41
CA VAL A 312 -27.55 -2.24 1.78
C VAL A 312 -28.76 -3.16 1.87
N VAL A 313 -29.64 -3.12 0.87
CA VAL A 313 -30.83 -3.98 0.77
C VAL A 313 -30.42 -5.44 0.59
N ALA A 314 -29.52 -5.74 -0.35
CA ALA A 314 -29.07 -7.09 -0.66
C ALA A 314 -28.34 -7.76 0.52
N MET A 315 -27.60 -6.98 1.32
CA MET A 315 -26.92 -7.47 2.53
C MET A 315 -27.85 -7.59 3.76
N ALA A 316 -29.12 -7.21 3.63
CA ALA A 316 -30.11 -7.18 4.72
C ALA A 316 -29.61 -6.41 5.96
N VAL A 317 -28.99 -5.26 5.74
CA VAL A 317 -28.47 -4.42 6.82
C VAL A 317 -29.64 -3.77 7.54
N ASN A 318 -29.86 -4.14 8.80
CA ASN A 318 -30.91 -3.55 9.64
C ASN A 318 -30.50 -2.14 10.06
N LEU A 319 -30.92 -1.14 9.30
CA LEU A 319 -30.85 0.27 9.70
C LEU A 319 -31.92 0.55 10.76
N THR A 320 -31.58 1.30 11.81
CA THR A 320 -32.52 1.62 12.89
C THR A 320 -33.53 2.70 12.45
N HIS A 321 -34.74 2.72 13.02
CA HIS A 321 -35.79 3.70 12.69
C HIS A 321 -35.29 5.14 12.97
N GLY A 322 -35.02 5.89 11.91
CA GLY A 322 -34.46 7.25 11.97
C GLY A 322 -33.19 7.43 11.14
N GLU A 323 -32.52 6.34 10.78
CA GLU A 323 -31.46 6.28 9.77
C GLU A 323 -32.11 6.28 8.37
N GLU A 324 -32.72 7.39 7.97
CA GLU A 324 -32.84 7.64 6.53
C GLU A 324 -31.42 7.53 5.97
N ILE A 325 -31.23 6.74 4.92
CA ILE A 325 -29.95 6.69 4.22
C ILE A 325 -29.76 8.07 3.57
N LYS A 326 -29.29 9.04 4.35
CA LYS A 326 -28.70 10.29 3.88
C LYS A 326 -27.39 9.87 3.25
N LEU A 327 -27.52 9.22 2.09
CA LEU A 327 -26.44 8.56 1.38
C LEU A 327 -25.32 9.56 1.05
N TRP A 328 -25.62 10.87 0.99
CA TRP A 328 -24.71 11.89 0.50
C TRP A 328 -24.87 13.25 1.17
N SER A 329 -23.80 14.03 1.02
CA SER A 329 -23.84 15.48 1.03
C SER A 329 -25.13 15.97 0.35
N THR A 330 -25.77 17.00 0.90
CA THR A 330 -26.90 17.65 0.22
C THR A 330 -26.53 18.27 -1.13
N HIS A 331 -25.23 18.24 -1.48
CA HIS A 331 -24.64 18.72 -2.73
C HIS A 331 -23.72 17.67 -3.36
N ALA A 332 -24.10 17.13 -4.52
CA ALA A 332 -23.20 16.35 -5.38
C ALA A 332 -22.18 17.30 -6.04
N PRO A 333 -20.91 16.90 -6.22
CA PRO A 333 -19.90 17.79 -6.77
C PRO A 333 -20.10 17.97 -8.27
N SER A 334 -19.53 19.05 -8.83
CA SER A 334 -19.35 19.12 -10.29
C SER A 334 -18.47 17.97 -10.80
N VAL A 335 -18.80 17.41 -11.98
CA VAL A 335 -18.03 16.33 -12.62
C VAL A 335 -16.56 16.72 -12.82
N GLU A 336 -16.30 17.99 -13.19
CA GLU A 336 -14.93 18.51 -13.36
C GLU A 336 -14.18 18.63 -12.03
N GLY A 337 -14.82 19.12 -10.97
CA GLY A 337 -14.22 19.17 -9.63
C GLY A 337 -13.92 17.77 -9.09
N TRP A 338 -14.83 16.82 -9.34
CA TRP A 338 -14.66 15.42 -8.96
C TRP A 338 -13.51 14.74 -9.72
N ASP A 339 -13.38 14.98 -11.03
CA ASP A 339 -12.23 14.50 -11.82
C ASP A 339 -10.89 14.98 -11.23
N LEU A 340 -10.79 16.27 -10.89
CA LEU A 340 -9.59 16.83 -10.26
C LEU A 340 -9.31 16.21 -8.89
N PHE A 341 -10.35 16.00 -8.09
CA PHE A 341 -10.22 15.36 -6.78
C PHE A 341 -9.70 13.92 -6.89
N MET A 342 -10.18 13.15 -7.86
CA MET A 342 -9.72 11.76 -8.06
C MET A 342 -8.26 11.70 -8.51
N ARG A 343 -7.84 12.61 -9.38
CA ARG A 343 -6.41 12.75 -9.74
C ARG A 343 -5.57 13.17 -8.54
N ALA A 344 -6.08 14.08 -7.71
CA ALA A 344 -5.39 14.51 -6.49
C ALA A 344 -5.15 13.35 -5.52
N LEU A 345 -6.16 12.50 -5.31
CA LEU A 345 -6.03 11.29 -4.50
C LEU A 345 -4.96 10.33 -5.08
N ALA A 346 -4.98 10.09 -6.39
CA ALA A 346 -3.99 9.24 -7.04
C ALA A 346 -2.56 9.76 -6.85
N GLU A 347 -2.34 11.07 -6.96
CA GLU A 347 -1.04 11.70 -6.68
C GLU A 347 -0.64 11.62 -5.20
N GLN A 348 -1.60 11.84 -4.29
CA GLN A 348 -1.37 11.78 -2.85
C GLN A 348 -0.92 10.38 -2.39
N TYR A 349 -1.47 9.31 -2.99
CA TYR A 349 -1.12 7.93 -2.67
C TYR A 349 0.28 7.49 -3.18
N LYS A 350 0.99 8.32 -3.96
CA LYS A 350 2.38 8.06 -4.32
C LYS A 350 3.35 8.31 -3.16
N PHE A 351 2.94 9.07 -2.14
CA PHE A 351 3.76 9.43 -0.98
C PHE A 351 5.13 10.05 -1.31
N THR A 352 5.22 10.79 -2.42
CA THR A 352 6.41 11.56 -2.81
C THR A 352 6.22 13.06 -2.57
N ARG A 353 7.31 13.83 -2.53
CA ARG A 353 7.24 15.29 -2.41
C ARG A 353 6.51 15.89 -3.62
N GLU A 354 6.82 15.39 -4.81
CA GLU A 354 6.24 15.81 -6.08
C GLU A 354 4.75 15.47 -6.12
N GLY A 355 4.37 14.24 -5.79
CA GLY A 355 2.96 13.83 -5.75
C GLY A 355 2.15 14.61 -4.72
N ASN A 356 2.72 14.92 -3.55
CA ASN A 356 2.06 15.78 -2.55
C ASN A 356 1.86 17.22 -3.07
N PHE A 357 2.82 17.76 -3.82
CA PHE A 357 2.71 19.09 -4.43
C PHE A 357 1.62 19.11 -5.52
N GLU A 358 1.62 18.15 -6.43
CA GLU A 358 0.61 18.04 -7.49
C GLU A 358 -0.80 17.80 -6.92
N ALA A 359 -0.93 16.92 -5.93
CA ALA A 359 -2.20 16.69 -5.24
C ALA A 359 -2.76 17.98 -4.61
N GLU A 360 -1.90 18.78 -3.98
CA GLU A 360 -2.30 20.07 -3.41
C GLU A 360 -2.87 21.01 -4.48
N GLN A 361 -2.21 21.14 -5.64
CA GLN A 361 -2.68 21.98 -6.73
C GLN A 361 -4.03 21.52 -7.28
N LEU A 362 -4.19 20.20 -7.43
CA LEU A 362 -5.44 19.60 -7.92
C LEU A 362 -6.59 19.81 -6.93
N PHE A 363 -6.39 19.61 -5.63
CA PHE A 363 -7.41 19.90 -4.61
C PHE A 363 -7.81 21.37 -4.61
N ARG A 364 -6.84 22.30 -4.69
CA ARG A 364 -7.13 23.74 -4.73
C ARG A 364 -7.97 24.12 -5.96
N ARG A 365 -7.68 23.53 -7.12
CA ARG A 365 -8.50 23.72 -8.33
C ARG A 365 -9.90 23.13 -8.19
N ALA A 366 -10.04 21.96 -7.57
CA ALA A 366 -11.35 21.36 -7.29
C ALA A 366 -12.19 22.26 -6.36
N ILE A 367 -11.59 22.80 -5.29
CA ILE A 367 -12.24 23.77 -4.38
C ILE A 367 -12.63 25.06 -5.13
N ALA A 368 -11.82 25.54 -6.07
CA ALA A 368 -12.16 26.73 -6.85
C ALA A 368 -13.36 26.53 -7.78
N LEU A 369 -13.57 25.29 -8.29
CA LEU A 369 -14.75 24.95 -9.09
C LEU A 369 -16.01 24.77 -8.25
N ASP A 370 -15.87 24.15 -7.08
CA ASP A 370 -16.98 23.89 -6.17
C ASP A 370 -16.55 24.07 -4.70
N PRO A 371 -16.68 25.30 -4.17
CA PRO A 371 -16.27 25.60 -2.80
C PRO A 371 -17.16 24.98 -1.71
N HIS A 372 -18.35 24.49 -2.09
CA HIS A 372 -19.34 23.94 -1.15
C HIS A 372 -19.18 22.43 -0.94
N TYR A 373 -18.47 21.75 -1.84
CA TYR A 373 -18.18 20.34 -1.68
C TYR A 373 -17.04 20.09 -0.67
N TRP A 374 -17.44 19.80 0.56
CA TRP A 374 -16.55 19.69 1.73
C TRP A 374 -15.42 18.65 1.58
N MET A 375 -15.61 17.57 0.80
CA MET A 375 -14.60 16.53 0.64
C MET A 375 -13.32 17.05 -0.02
N PHE A 376 -13.43 18.04 -0.91
CA PHE A 376 -12.24 18.66 -1.53
C PHE A 376 -11.38 19.37 -0.48
N LYS A 377 -12.02 20.05 0.47
CA LYS A 377 -11.35 20.71 1.60
C LYS A 377 -10.72 19.70 2.55
N VAL A 378 -11.43 18.62 2.90
CA VAL A 378 -10.88 17.52 3.71
C VAL A 378 -9.66 16.89 3.04
N GLY A 379 -9.73 16.60 1.74
CA GLY A 379 -8.62 16.07 0.95
C GLY A 379 -7.39 16.98 1.00
N LEU A 380 -7.60 18.29 0.77
CA LEU A 380 -6.54 19.29 0.90
C LEU A 380 -5.94 19.28 2.31
N GLY A 381 -6.76 19.30 3.36
CA GLY A 381 -6.29 19.30 4.75
C GLY A 381 -5.42 18.08 5.09
N TRP A 382 -5.83 16.88 4.66
CA TRP A 382 -5.02 15.66 4.81
C TRP A 382 -3.72 15.73 4.00
N CYS A 383 -3.75 16.27 2.78
CA CYS A 383 -2.58 16.46 1.94
C CYS A 383 -1.56 17.39 2.61
N LEU A 384 -2.01 18.54 3.11
CA LEU A 384 -1.20 19.54 3.81
C LEU A 384 -0.55 18.93 5.06
N GLN A 385 -1.36 18.33 5.93
CA GLN A 385 -0.87 17.79 7.21
C GLN A 385 0.01 16.54 7.01
N SER A 386 -0.26 15.71 6.00
CA SER A 386 0.63 14.60 5.63
C SER A 386 1.96 15.11 5.09
N GLY A 387 1.95 16.16 4.27
CA GLY A 387 3.16 16.81 3.79
C GLY A 387 4.02 17.38 4.92
N VAL A 388 3.39 17.97 5.95
CA VAL A 388 4.09 18.42 7.18
C VAL A 388 4.77 17.24 7.87
N ARG A 389 4.03 16.15 8.15
CA ARG A 389 4.59 14.96 8.81
C ARG A 389 5.75 14.34 8.03
N LEU A 390 5.64 14.30 6.70
CA LEU A 390 6.65 13.69 5.82
C LEU A 390 7.83 14.62 5.51
N GLY A 391 7.83 15.86 6.01
CA GLY A 391 8.89 16.84 5.78
C GLY A 391 8.93 17.40 4.36
N PHE A 392 7.79 17.34 3.64
CA PHE A 392 7.66 17.83 2.26
C PHE A 392 7.38 19.33 2.17
N LYS A 393 7.10 19.98 3.30
CA LYS A 393 6.68 21.39 3.35
C LYS A 393 7.82 22.27 3.84
N ASP A 394 8.06 23.36 3.12
CA ASP A 394 9.11 24.32 3.44
C ASP A 394 8.75 25.19 4.66
N ASP A 395 7.47 25.50 4.84
CA ASP A 395 6.92 26.13 6.05
C ASP A 395 5.88 25.21 6.73
N PRO A 396 6.34 24.27 7.58
CA PRO A 396 5.44 23.35 8.28
C PRO A 396 4.43 24.04 9.21
N ALA A 397 4.81 25.17 9.81
CA ALA A 397 3.98 25.88 10.78
C ALA A 397 2.80 26.58 10.10
N ALA A 398 3.07 27.30 9.00
CA ALA A 398 2.01 27.93 8.20
C ALA A 398 1.12 26.87 7.54
N THR A 399 1.71 25.80 7.00
CA THR A 399 0.95 24.72 6.37
C THR A 399 -0.02 24.04 7.35
N SER A 400 0.43 23.76 8.57
CA SER A 400 -0.43 23.15 9.61
C SER A 400 -1.51 24.13 10.11
N ALA A 401 -1.22 25.43 10.13
CA ALA A 401 -2.24 26.45 10.44
C ALA A 401 -3.33 26.54 9.36
N GLU A 402 -2.97 26.40 8.08
CA GLU A 402 -3.95 26.32 6.98
C GLU A 402 -4.84 25.07 7.12
N ALA A 403 -4.25 23.90 7.36
CA ALA A 403 -5.02 22.67 7.59
C ALA A 403 -6.00 22.81 8.78
N ARG A 404 -5.62 23.54 9.83
CA ARG A 404 -6.50 23.87 10.95
C ARG A 404 -7.66 24.78 10.54
N SER A 405 -7.38 25.84 9.77
CA SER A 405 -8.42 26.76 9.28
C SER A 405 -9.47 26.01 8.46
N ILE A 406 -9.05 25.05 7.64
CA ILE A 406 -9.95 24.18 6.89
C ILE A 406 -10.87 23.38 7.84
N CYS A 407 -10.32 22.81 8.91
CA CYS A 407 -11.12 22.08 9.89
C CYS A 407 -12.14 22.99 10.58
N GLU A 408 -11.72 24.18 10.99
CA GLU A 408 -12.57 25.15 11.69
C GLU A 408 -13.71 25.65 10.80
N GLU A 409 -13.44 25.89 9.51
CA GLU A 409 -14.46 26.23 8.51
C GLU A 409 -15.48 25.10 8.35
N LEU A 410 -15.01 23.89 8.06
CA LEU A 410 -15.87 22.73 7.84
C LEU A 410 -16.77 22.40 9.04
N LEU A 411 -16.22 22.49 10.26
CA LEU A 411 -16.96 22.19 11.49
C LEU A 411 -17.84 23.35 11.97
N SER A 412 -17.62 24.57 11.45
CA SER A 412 -18.57 25.67 11.63
C SER A 412 -19.82 25.48 10.76
N ASP A 413 -19.67 24.85 9.59
CA ASP A 413 -20.78 24.54 8.70
C ASP A 413 -21.53 23.27 9.12
N ASP A 414 -20.80 22.22 9.50
CA ASP A 414 -21.34 20.93 9.97
C ASP A 414 -20.45 20.33 11.08
N ASP A 415 -20.89 20.49 12.33
CA ASP A 415 -20.19 19.97 13.52
C ASP A 415 -20.27 18.42 13.65
N THR A 416 -21.02 17.77 12.76
CA THR A 416 -21.14 16.31 12.65
C THR A 416 -20.32 15.72 11.49
N ASN A 417 -19.51 16.52 10.80
CA ASN A 417 -18.63 16.01 9.76
C ASN A 417 -17.47 15.19 10.36
N ALA A 418 -17.63 13.86 10.38
CA ALA A 418 -16.67 12.94 10.99
C ALA A 418 -15.27 12.98 10.34
N ASP A 419 -15.20 13.18 9.02
CA ASP A 419 -13.95 13.28 8.27
C ASP A 419 -13.16 14.55 8.67
N ALA A 420 -13.87 15.68 8.81
CA ALA A 420 -13.30 16.92 9.32
C ALA A 420 -12.89 16.81 10.81
N LEU A 421 -13.66 16.10 11.63
CA LEU A 421 -13.31 15.79 13.03
C LEU A 421 -12.05 14.92 13.13
N ALA A 422 -11.89 13.92 12.27
CA ALA A 422 -10.70 13.08 12.22
C ALA A 422 -9.46 13.87 11.78
N LEU A 423 -9.60 14.73 10.76
CA LEU A 423 -8.54 15.65 10.35
C LEU A 423 -8.18 16.61 11.49
N LYS A 424 -9.16 17.20 12.17
CA LYS A 424 -8.97 18.06 13.35
C LYS A 424 -8.19 17.34 14.45
N ALA A 425 -8.58 16.10 14.77
CA ALA A 425 -7.88 15.28 15.76
C ALA A 425 -6.39 15.13 15.41
N TYR A 426 -6.09 14.91 14.13
CA TYR A 426 -4.73 14.76 13.64
C TYR A 426 -3.92 16.07 13.69
N VAL A 427 -4.52 17.19 13.26
CA VAL A 427 -3.91 18.52 13.30
C VAL A 427 -3.65 18.99 14.73
N ASP A 428 -4.62 18.85 15.63
CA ASP A 428 -4.50 19.29 17.02
C ASP A 428 -3.51 18.44 17.81
N THR A 429 -3.37 17.15 17.48
CA THR A 429 -2.32 16.30 18.05
C THR A 429 -0.93 16.85 17.72
N ALA A 430 -0.69 17.24 16.46
CA ALA A 430 0.59 17.84 16.07
C ALA A 430 0.87 19.16 16.78
N ARG A 431 -0.19 19.93 17.10
CA ARG A 431 -0.12 21.20 17.84
C ARG A 431 -0.08 21.04 19.37
N ARG A 432 -0.12 19.80 19.88
CA ARG A 432 -0.16 19.47 21.32
C ARG A 432 -1.43 19.91 22.04
N ASP A 433 -2.52 20.16 21.31
CA ASP A 433 -3.85 20.44 21.87
C ASP A 433 -4.61 19.12 22.06
N PHE A 434 -4.11 18.29 22.98
CA PHE A 434 -4.54 16.89 23.09
C PHE A 434 -5.98 16.72 23.56
N ASP A 435 -6.49 17.63 24.38
CA ASP A 435 -7.88 17.56 24.85
C ASP A 435 -8.84 17.77 23.66
N ALA A 436 -8.57 18.79 22.82
CA ALA A 436 -9.32 19.00 21.58
C ALA A 436 -9.16 17.83 20.62
N ALA A 437 -7.94 17.29 20.49
CA ALA A 437 -7.65 16.18 19.60
C ALA A 437 -8.41 14.89 19.99
N LEU A 438 -8.42 14.54 21.28
CA LEU A 438 -9.16 13.39 21.78
C LEU A 438 -10.68 13.58 21.66
N ALA A 439 -11.19 14.78 21.94
CA ALA A 439 -12.61 15.07 21.80
C ALA A 439 -13.06 14.89 20.35
N ALA A 440 -12.34 15.49 19.40
CA ALA A 440 -12.64 15.38 17.97
C ALA A 440 -12.51 13.92 17.47
N GLY A 441 -11.43 13.23 17.84
CA GLY A 441 -11.19 11.84 17.42
C GLY A 441 -12.25 10.87 17.92
N LYS A 442 -12.68 11.00 19.19
CA LYS A 442 -13.77 10.18 19.75
C LYS A 442 -15.07 10.44 19.01
N ARG A 443 -15.40 11.70 18.75
CA ARG A 443 -16.61 12.08 18.03
C ARG A 443 -16.61 11.55 16.59
N ALA A 444 -15.46 11.59 15.90
CA ALA A 444 -15.32 11.02 14.57
C ALA A 444 -15.59 9.50 14.56
N VAL A 445 -15.06 8.77 15.54
CA VAL A 445 -15.30 7.32 15.68
C VAL A 445 -16.74 7.00 16.06
N GLU A 446 -17.38 7.81 16.93
CA GLU A 446 -18.80 7.67 17.28
C GLU A 446 -19.71 7.83 16.06
N LEU A 447 -19.44 8.82 15.21
CA LEU A 447 -20.24 9.13 14.03
C LEU A 447 -20.00 8.13 12.90
N GLN A 448 -18.75 7.70 12.69
CA GLN A 448 -18.37 6.80 11.61
C GLN A 448 -17.38 5.73 12.10
N PRO A 449 -17.87 4.69 12.81
CA PRO A 449 -17.01 3.65 13.37
C PRO A 449 -16.41 2.71 12.32
N GLY A 450 -16.90 2.74 11.08
CA GLY A 450 -16.43 1.93 9.95
C GLY A 450 -15.21 2.49 9.23
N VAL A 451 -14.80 3.74 9.51
CA VAL A 451 -13.69 4.40 8.82
C VAL A 451 -12.37 4.15 9.55
N SER A 452 -11.42 3.47 8.90
CA SER A 452 -10.13 3.11 9.52
C SER A 452 -9.33 4.34 9.98
N LEU A 453 -9.38 5.43 9.21
CA LEU A 453 -8.62 6.65 9.47
C LEU A 453 -9.09 7.37 10.74
N ASN A 454 -10.38 7.29 11.09
CA ASN A 454 -10.93 7.88 12.31
C ASN A 454 -10.32 7.22 13.56
N HIS A 455 -10.24 5.88 13.55
CA HIS A 455 -9.57 5.12 14.61
C HIS A 455 -8.08 5.43 14.67
N ALA A 456 -7.40 5.51 13.52
CA ALA A 456 -5.98 5.83 13.49
C ALA A 456 -5.69 7.24 14.05
N ALA A 457 -6.47 8.26 13.66
CA ALA A 457 -6.31 9.63 14.18
C ALA A 457 -6.48 9.70 15.71
N LEU A 458 -7.50 9.01 16.25
CA LEU A 458 -7.71 8.90 17.70
C LEU A 458 -6.57 8.14 18.40
N GLY A 459 -6.08 7.05 17.79
CA GLY A 459 -4.95 6.27 18.29
C GLY A 459 -3.67 7.09 18.41
N ILE A 460 -3.38 7.93 17.41
CA ILE A 460 -2.22 8.83 17.40
C ILE A 460 -2.31 9.85 18.55
N ALA A 461 -3.49 10.44 18.78
CA ALA A 461 -3.72 11.34 19.92
C ALA A 461 -3.47 10.62 21.26
N HIS A 462 -4.03 9.41 21.43
CA HIS A 462 -3.79 8.58 22.61
C HIS A 462 -2.31 8.24 22.82
N ARG A 463 -1.59 7.93 21.75
CA ARG A 463 -0.16 7.66 21.80
C ARG A 463 0.63 8.85 22.35
N TYR A 464 0.40 10.05 21.85
CA TYR A 464 1.15 11.21 22.34
C TYR A 464 0.78 11.63 23.76
N MET A 465 -0.41 11.22 24.24
CA MET A 465 -0.79 11.35 25.64
C MET A 465 -0.23 10.27 26.59
N GLY A 466 0.38 9.21 26.04
CA GLY A 466 0.84 8.05 26.81
C GLY A 466 -0.28 7.07 27.17
N ASN A 467 -1.46 7.19 26.57
CA ASN A 467 -2.59 6.27 26.77
C ASN A 467 -2.41 5.05 25.86
N PHE A 468 -1.36 4.27 26.09
CA PHE A 468 -0.91 3.24 25.15
C PHE A 468 -1.91 2.10 24.94
N GLU A 469 -2.69 1.73 25.96
CA GLU A 469 -3.75 0.72 25.82
C GLU A 469 -4.86 1.20 24.87
N ALA A 470 -5.30 2.45 25.03
CA ALA A 470 -6.29 3.05 24.14
C ALA A 470 -5.73 3.21 22.71
N CYS A 471 -4.45 3.58 22.58
CA CYS A 471 -3.76 3.60 21.28
C CYS A 471 -3.78 2.21 20.62
N LEU A 472 -3.38 1.16 21.36
CA LEU A 472 -3.33 -0.21 20.85
C LEU A 472 -4.69 -0.66 20.31
N ASN A 473 -5.76 -0.42 21.08
CA ASN A 473 -7.12 -0.76 20.67
C ASN A 473 -7.55 0.00 19.41
N CYS A 474 -7.26 1.30 19.33
CA CYS A 474 -7.55 2.12 18.15
C CYS A 474 -6.78 1.62 16.92
N MET A 475 -5.48 1.35 17.05
CA MET A 475 -4.65 0.90 15.93
C MET A 475 -5.07 -0.49 15.44
N ARG A 476 -5.37 -1.43 16.34
CA ARG A 476 -5.92 -2.75 15.96
C ARG A 476 -7.24 -2.63 15.22
N LYS A 477 -8.14 -1.77 15.69
CA LYS A 477 -9.41 -1.53 14.99
C LYS A 477 -9.20 -0.91 13.62
N ALA A 478 -8.29 0.06 13.51
CA ALA A 478 -7.94 0.69 12.24
C ALA A 478 -7.36 -0.33 11.24
N MET A 479 -6.47 -1.22 11.70
CA MET A 479 -5.90 -2.30 10.90
C MET A 479 -6.90 -3.41 10.58
N ARG A 480 -7.90 -3.68 11.44
CA ARG A 480 -8.99 -4.63 11.12
C ARG A 480 -9.86 -4.14 9.97
N LEU A 481 -10.09 -2.82 9.91
CA LEU A 481 -10.83 -2.13 8.85
C LEU A 481 -9.97 -1.93 7.58
N SER A 482 -8.65 -2.02 7.72
CA SER A 482 -7.69 -1.93 6.61
C SER A 482 -6.58 -2.97 6.80
N PRO A 483 -6.84 -4.28 6.57
CA PRO A 483 -5.85 -5.34 6.74
C PRO A 483 -4.52 -5.06 6.03
N TYR A 484 -4.59 -4.49 4.83
CA TYR A 484 -3.45 -3.94 4.10
C TYR A 484 -3.29 -2.44 4.40
N CYS A 485 -2.97 -2.12 5.64
CA CYS A 485 -2.79 -0.73 6.06
C CYS A 485 -1.44 -0.15 5.60
N PRO A 486 -1.34 1.19 5.50
CA PRO A 486 -0.06 1.87 5.29
C PRO A 486 0.94 1.59 6.41
N ASP A 487 2.24 1.59 6.08
CA ASP A 487 3.35 1.33 7.03
C ASP A 487 3.33 2.21 8.27
N TRP A 488 2.84 3.44 8.17
CA TRP A 488 2.80 4.35 9.32
C TRP A 488 1.87 3.86 10.43
N TYR A 489 0.89 2.99 10.16
CA TYR A 489 0.08 2.36 11.22
C TYR A 489 0.98 1.51 12.13
N LEU A 490 1.98 0.82 11.58
CA LEU A 490 2.92 0.01 12.36
C LEU A 490 3.75 0.84 13.33
N ALA A 491 4.14 2.05 12.93
CA ALA A 491 4.88 2.95 13.81
C ALA A 491 4.11 3.20 15.12
N PHE A 492 2.81 3.47 15.02
CA PHE A 492 1.96 3.73 16.19
C PHE A 492 1.56 2.45 16.95
N LEU A 493 1.37 1.32 16.26
CA LEU A 493 1.15 0.02 16.89
C LEU A 493 2.37 -0.41 17.71
N GLY A 494 3.57 -0.31 17.15
CA GLY A 494 4.82 -0.65 17.84
C GLY A 494 5.08 0.29 19.01
N ASP A 495 4.72 1.57 18.87
CA ASP A 495 4.81 2.57 19.93
C ASP A 495 3.85 2.26 21.09
N ALA A 496 2.66 1.71 20.78
CA ALA A 496 1.71 1.25 21.79
C ALA A 496 2.26 0.05 22.57
N TYR A 497 2.73 -0.99 21.89
CA TYR A 497 3.35 -2.15 22.55
C TYR A 497 4.58 -1.77 23.37
N PHE A 498 5.45 -0.90 22.85
CA PHE A 498 6.62 -0.42 23.56
C PHE A 498 6.24 0.34 24.84
N GLY A 499 5.24 1.21 24.76
CA GLY A 499 4.72 1.96 25.90
C GLY A 499 4.05 1.09 26.97
N LEU A 500 3.43 -0.03 26.56
CA LEU A 500 2.89 -1.07 27.45
C LEU A 500 3.94 -2.04 27.98
N ASN A 501 5.21 -1.88 27.58
CA ASN A 501 6.31 -2.79 27.89
C ASN A 501 6.11 -4.22 27.35
N GLU A 502 5.31 -4.38 26.30
CA GLU A 502 5.17 -5.62 25.52
C GLU A 502 6.31 -5.72 24.50
N LEU A 503 7.53 -5.86 25.00
CA LEU A 503 8.76 -5.67 24.22
C LEU A 503 8.92 -6.67 23.06
N ASP A 504 8.43 -7.90 23.19
CA ASP A 504 8.47 -8.87 22.09
C ASP A 504 7.57 -8.48 20.92
N GLN A 505 6.36 -8.00 21.19
CA GLN A 505 5.45 -7.52 20.15
C GLN A 505 5.98 -6.23 19.52
N ALA A 506 6.47 -5.30 20.34
CA ALA A 506 7.13 -4.09 19.85
C ALA A 506 8.31 -4.44 18.92
N ARG A 507 9.15 -5.41 19.31
CA ARG A 507 10.25 -5.90 18.49
C ARG A 507 9.76 -6.43 17.15
N LEU A 508 8.75 -7.32 17.13
CA LEU A 508 8.20 -7.87 15.89
C LEU A 508 7.70 -6.77 14.94
N VAL A 509 6.96 -5.80 15.48
CA VAL A 509 6.43 -4.67 14.70
C VAL A 509 7.56 -3.81 14.12
N TYR A 510 8.55 -3.44 14.93
CA TYR A 510 9.64 -2.60 14.46
C TYR A 510 10.64 -3.32 13.57
N GLU A 511 10.86 -4.63 13.74
CA GLU A 511 11.65 -5.45 12.81
C GLU A 511 10.94 -5.54 11.46
N ASN A 512 9.61 -5.72 11.47
CA ASN A 512 8.80 -5.68 10.26
C ASN A 512 8.90 -4.31 9.58
N LEU A 513 8.72 -3.22 10.31
CA LEU A 513 8.81 -1.86 9.77
C LEU A 513 10.22 -1.53 9.28
N ALA A 514 11.28 -1.95 9.98
CA ALA A 514 12.67 -1.74 9.56
C ALA A 514 13.04 -2.58 8.35
N SER A 515 12.45 -3.77 8.19
CA SER A 515 12.58 -4.50 6.93
C SER A 515 11.92 -3.70 5.81
N ARG A 516 10.67 -3.29 5.96
CA ARG A 516 9.92 -2.61 4.88
C ARG A 516 10.49 -1.23 4.51
N LEU A 517 10.99 -0.50 5.52
CA LEU A 517 11.58 0.82 5.40
C LEU A 517 12.98 0.83 6.03
N PRO A 518 14.02 0.30 5.34
CA PRO A 518 15.37 0.20 5.91
C PRO A 518 15.97 1.55 6.30
N SER A 519 15.63 2.60 5.55
CA SER A 519 16.07 3.99 5.77
C SER A 519 15.19 4.78 6.76
N SER A 520 14.21 4.15 7.41
CA SER A 520 13.35 4.82 8.38
C SER A 520 14.08 5.01 9.71
N LEU A 521 14.40 6.27 10.03
CA LEU A 521 14.96 6.64 11.33
C LEU A 521 14.04 6.25 12.51
N LEU A 522 12.72 6.31 12.31
CA LEU A 522 11.76 5.95 13.36
C LEU A 522 11.89 4.48 13.75
N SER A 523 11.90 3.57 12.78
CA SER A 523 11.98 2.13 13.06
C SER A 523 13.31 1.74 13.69
N GLN A 524 14.44 2.28 13.20
CA GLN A 524 15.76 1.95 13.73
C GLN A 524 15.98 2.50 15.13
N THR A 525 15.54 3.74 15.42
CA THR A 525 15.61 4.29 16.78
C THR A 525 14.75 3.49 17.75
N ARG A 526 13.54 3.10 17.35
CA ARG A 526 12.67 2.28 18.19
C ARG A 526 13.22 0.87 18.41
N LEU A 527 13.83 0.23 17.40
CA LEU A 527 14.54 -1.04 17.58
C LEU A 527 15.70 -0.93 18.56
N ALA A 528 16.51 0.12 18.46
CA ALA A 528 17.58 0.39 19.42
C ALA A 528 17.04 0.44 20.86
N ALA A 529 15.97 1.21 21.10
CA ALA A 529 15.35 1.33 22.42
C ALA A 529 14.75 -0.01 22.91
N VAL A 530 14.03 -0.74 22.05
CA VAL A 530 13.49 -2.07 22.35
C VAL A 530 14.60 -3.04 22.76
N TYR A 531 15.70 -3.08 22.01
CA TYR A 531 16.80 -3.99 22.29
C TYR A 531 17.58 -3.64 23.56
N VAL A 532 17.66 -2.36 23.91
CA VAL A 532 18.17 -1.94 25.23
C VAL A 532 17.31 -2.52 26.35
N ARG A 533 15.98 -2.39 26.27
CA ARG A 533 15.07 -2.92 27.29
C ARG A 533 15.04 -4.46 27.35
N LEU A 534 15.26 -5.13 26.23
CA LEU A 534 15.44 -6.59 26.15
C LEU A 534 16.84 -7.06 26.60
N ASN A 535 17.73 -6.15 27.02
CA ASN A 535 19.12 -6.45 27.38
C ASN A 535 19.93 -7.11 26.26
N ASN A 536 19.57 -6.86 24.99
CA ASN A 536 20.31 -7.34 23.82
C ASN A 536 21.23 -6.25 23.28
N THR A 537 22.36 -6.05 23.97
CA THR A 537 23.32 -4.97 23.68
C THR A 537 23.88 -5.02 22.26
N ALA A 538 24.14 -6.21 21.72
CA ALA A 538 24.64 -6.38 20.36
C ALA A 538 23.63 -5.87 19.32
N LYS A 539 22.35 -6.26 19.42
CA LYS A 539 21.32 -5.80 18.49
C LYS A 539 20.98 -4.32 18.69
N ALA A 540 21.01 -3.82 19.93
CA ALA A 540 20.83 -2.39 20.21
C ALA A 540 21.92 -1.55 19.53
N SER A 541 23.19 -1.96 19.64
CA SER A 541 24.31 -1.27 19.01
C SER A 541 24.24 -1.33 17.48
N ASN A 542 23.81 -2.46 16.91
CA ASN A 542 23.60 -2.57 15.46
C ASN A 542 22.50 -1.63 14.95
N ALA A 543 21.37 -1.54 15.67
CA ALA A 543 20.30 -0.61 15.32
C ALA A 543 20.77 0.86 15.45
N ALA A 544 21.56 1.19 16.48
CA ALA A 544 22.19 2.50 16.61
C ALA A 544 23.15 2.82 15.46
N ALA A 545 23.96 1.85 15.03
CA ALA A 545 24.84 2.00 13.87
C ALA A 545 24.04 2.23 12.57
N ALA A 546 22.89 1.57 12.41
CA ALA A 546 21.99 1.81 11.28
C ALA A 546 21.38 3.22 11.30
N VAL A 547 21.02 3.74 12.48
CA VAL A 547 20.59 5.15 12.60
C VAL A 547 21.70 6.10 12.14
N LEU A 548 22.95 5.87 12.55
CA LEU A 548 24.09 6.72 12.19
C LEU A 548 24.51 6.59 10.72
N SER A 549 24.24 5.45 10.06
CA SER A 549 24.47 5.32 8.62
C SER A 549 23.43 6.08 7.81
N ILE A 550 22.17 6.15 8.29
CA ILE A 550 21.09 6.92 7.67
C ILE A 550 21.28 8.42 7.93
N ALA A 551 21.60 8.79 9.17
CA ALA A 551 21.78 10.18 9.59
C ALA A 551 23.10 10.34 10.37
N PRO A 552 24.22 10.64 9.69
CA PRO A 552 25.53 10.80 10.34
C PRO A 552 25.61 11.91 11.39
N GLN A 553 24.73 12.93 11.30
CA GLN A 553 24.62 14.05 12.23
C GLN A 553 23.46 13.87 13.23
N PHE A 554 23.00 12.64 13.44
CA PHE A 554 21.90 12.36 14.36
C PHE A 554 22.23 12.83 15.79
N SER A 555 21.24 13.36 16.49
CA SER A 555 21.25 13.52 17.94
C SER A 555 19.90 13.11 18.52
N VAL A 556 19.92 12.48 19.70
CA VAL A 556 18.70 12.03 20.38
C VAL A 556 17.79 13.21 20.70
N SER A 557 18.36 14.30 21.22
CA SER A 557 17.66 15.55 21.53
C SER A 557 16.93 16.16 20.32
N ASN A 558 17.60 16.29 19.17
CA ASN A 558 17.01 16.86 17.96
C ASN A 558 15.98 15.91 17.32
N HIS A 559 16.21 14.60 17.41
CA HIS A 559 15.25 13.62 16.91
C HIS A 559 13.94 13.67 17.73
N LEU A 560 14.05 13.69 19.07
CA LEU A 560 12.90 13.64 19.95
C LEU A 560 12.12 14.96 20.07
N SER A 561 12.73 16.10 19.72
CA SER A 561 12.05 17.39 19.67
C SER A 561 10.94 17.46 18.61
N GLN A 562 11.03 16.60 17.58
CA GLN A 562 10.04 16.50 16.49
C GLN A 562 8.74 15.78 16.92
N TYR A 563 8.74 15.13 18.09
CA TYR A 563 7.61 14.35 18.56
C TYR A 563 6.80 15.12 19.62
N PRO A 564 5.50 15.37 19.38
CA PRO A 564 4.64 16.13 20.30
C PRO A 564 4.20 15.28 21.50
N PHE A 565 5.11 14.77 22.34
CA PHE A 565 4.72 14.12 23.59
C PHE A 565 4.09 15.12 24.57
N SER A 566 3.01 14.70 25.25
CA SER A 566 2.36 15.52 26.28
C SER A 566 3.13 15.52 27.60
N ARG A 567 3.80 14.41 27.94
CA ARG A 567 4.59 14.21 29.16
C ARG A 567 6.08 14.16 28.82
N GLU A 568 6.88 14.95 29.53
CA GLU A 568 8.33 14.97 29.35
C GLU A 568 8.97 13.62 29.71
N GLU A 569 8.46 12.95 30.74
CA GLU A 569 8.91 11.64 31.20
C GLU A 569 8.92 10.58 30.07
N LEU A 570 7.92 10.59 29.17
CA LEU A 570 7.87 9.67 28.04
C LEU A 570 9.03 9.92 27.06
N ARG A 571 9.36 11.20 26.84
CA ARG A 571 10.48 11.61 25.99
C ARG A 571 11.81 11.26 26.65
N GLU A 572 11.96 11.55 27.94
CA GLU A 572 13.17 11.28 28.72
C GLU A 572 13.47 9.78 28.80
N ASN A 573 12.45 8.94 29.07
CA ASN A 573 12.62 7.49 29.12
C ASN A 573 13.11 6.94 27.78
N LEU A 574 12.50 7.37 26.68
CA LEU A 574 12.96 6.99 25.33
C LEU A 574 14.37 7.52 25.05
N ALA A 575 14.67 8.77 25.44
CA ALA A 575 16.00 9.35 25.25
C ALA A 575 17.08 8.53 25.98
N GLN A 576 16.82 8.12 27.21
CA GLN A 576 17.74 7.28 27.98
C GLN A 576 17.98 5.94 27.31
N ASP A 577 16.94 5.29 26.79
CA ASP A 577 17.09 4.02 26.07
C ASP A 577 17.92 4.20 24.78
N LEU A 578 17.70 5.29 24.03
CA LEU A 578 18.47 5.60 22.83
C LEU A 578 19.94 5.89 23.17
N ILE A 579 20.23 6.67 24.19
CA ILE A 579 21.61 6.96 24.62
C ILE A 579 22.32 5.66 25.06
N LYS A 580 21.64 4.79 25.81
CA LYS A 580 22.17 3.47 26.21
C LYS A 580 22.47 2.55 25.03
N SER A 581 21.82 2.73 23.89
CA SER A 581 22.12 1.97 22.66
C SER A 581 23.43 2.40 21.97
N GLY A 582 24.01 3.54 22.39
CA GLY A 582 25.21 4.13 21.82
C GLY A 582 24.95 5.32 20.89
N LEU A 583 23.72 5.83 20.83
CA LEU A 583 23.40 7.04 20.06
C LEU A 583 23.87 8.31 20.78
N PRO A 584 24.35 9.32 20.05
CA PRO A 584 24.76 10.60 20.62
C PRO A 584 23.54 11.37 21.18
N ALA A 585 23.72 11.97 22.36
CA ALA A 585 22.69 12.74 23.07
C ALA A 585 22.20 13.97 22.28
#